data_AF-U2M6M9-F1
#
_entry.id   AF-U2M6M9-F1
#
_cell.length_a   1.000
_cell.length_b   1.000
_cell.length_c   1.000
_cell.angle_alpha   90.00
_cell.angle_beta   90.00
_cell.angle_gamma   90.00
#
_symmetry.space_group_name_H-M   'P 1'
#
loop_
_entity.id
_entity.type
_entity.pdbx_description
1 polymer ?
#
loop_
_entity_poly.entity_id
_entity_poly.type
_entity_poly.pdbx_seq_one_letter_code
_entity_poly.pdbx_strand_id
1 'polypeptide(L)' 'MQVSMSELRHRITILRPVTDTDDEGNILVQTTQEVGKAWALVLPFAAKISDGYAEKVQEVDYRIVIRYR' A
#
# COMPACT_ATOMS: atom_id res chain seq x y z
N MET A 1 -2.37 15.83 -18.07
CA MET A 1 -1.47 15.99 -16.91
C MET A 1 -0.21 15.19 -17.21
N GLN A 2 0.89 15.85 -17.63
CA GLN A 2 2.17 15.16 -17.83
C GLN A 2 2.87 15.04 -16.48
N VAL A 3 2.89 13.83 -15.93
CA VAL A 3 3.59 13.54 -14.69
C VAL A 3 4.92 12.91 -15.09
N SER A 4 6.01 13.66 -14.95
CA SER A 4 7.36 13.10 -15.13
C SER A 4 7.63 12.12 -13.99
N MET A 5 7.90 10.85 -14.31
CA MET A 5 8.23 9.79 -13.34
C MET A 5 9.46 10.09 -12.47
N SER A 6 10.20 11.16 -12.77
CA SER A 6 11.43 11.55 -12.10
C SER A 6 11.23 12.28 -10.77
N GLU A 7 10.05 12.83 -10.47
CA GLU A 7 9.81 13.63 -9.27
C GLU A 7 9.06 12.85 -8.17
N LEU A 8 9.81 12.28 -7.24
CA LEU A 8 9.28 11.65 -6.03
C LEU A 8 9.01 12.72 -4.97
N ARG A 9 7.77 13.20 -4.85
CA ARG A 9 7.41 14.34 -3.99
C ARG A 9 6.86 13.98 -2.61
N HIS A 10 6.48 12.72 -2.40
CA HIS A 10 5.84 12.27 -1.16
C HIS A 10 6.80 11.43 -0.34
N ARG A 11 6.70 11.48 0.99
CA ARG A 11 7.45 10.61 1.88
C ARG A 11 6.51 9.54 2.42
N ILE A 12 6.84 8.27 2.17
CA ILE A 12 6.05 7.13 2.61
C ILE A 12 6.83 6.29 3.62
N THR A 13 6.09 5.61 4.50
CA THR A 13 6.62 4.59 5.40
C THR A 13 6.15 3.22 4.90
N ILE A 14 7.09 2.31 4.68
CA ILE A 14 6.78 0.93 4.26
C ILE A 14 6.64 0.11 5.53
N LEU A 15 5.44 -0.43 5.73
CA LEU A 15 5.12 -1.32 6.84
C LEU A 15 5.06 -2.76 6.31
N ARG A 16 5.69 -3.69 7.01
CA ARG A 16 5.55 -5.12 6.78
C ARG A 16 4.64 -5.71 7.85
N PRO A 17 3.57 -6.42 7.47
CA PRO A 17 2.81 -7.20 8.43
C PRO A 17 3.71 -8.31 8.96
N VAL A 18 3.82 -8.40 10.28
CA VAL A 18 4.48 -9.52 10.95
C VAL A 18 3.38 -10.28 11.65
N THR A 19 3.18 -11.51 11.19
CA THR A 19 2.31 -12.47 11.84
C THR A 19 3.18 -13.25 12.80
N ASP A 20 3.05 -12.96 14.09
CA ASP A 20 3.65 -13.79 15.11
C ASP A 20 2.70 -14.96 15.37
N THR A 21 3.20 -16.18 15.21
CA THR A 21 2.46 -17.42 15.43
C THR A 21 3.08 -18.16 16.59
N ASP A 22 2.24 -18.66 17.48
CA ASP A 22 2.69 -19.54 18.57
C ASP A 22 3.16 -20.91 18.03
N ASP A 23 3.72 -21.75 18.89
CA ASP A 23 4.17 -23.12 18.56
C ASP A 23 3.02 -23.99 18.01
N GLU A 24 1.76 -23.66 18.36
CA GLU A 24 0.54 -24.30 17.86
C GLU A 24 0.00 -23.67 16.55
N GLY A 25 0.70 -22.69 15.96
CA GLY A 25 0.32 -22.05 14.68
C GLY A 25 -0.81 -21.02 14.78
N ASN A 26 -1.23 -20.65 15.99
CA ASN A 26 -2.24 -19.62 16.22
C ASN A 26 -1.64 -18.22 16.06
N ILE A 27 -2.35 -17.32 15.39
CA ILE A 27 -1.92 -15.93 15.20
C ILE A 27 -2.05 -15.19 16.55
N LEU A 28 -0.91 -14.86 17.16
CA LEU A 28 -0.86 -14.19 18.47
C LEU A 28 -1.05 -12.68 18.33
N VAL A 29 -0.35 -12.07 17.36
CA VAL A 29 -0.35 -10.62 17.14
C VAL A 29 -0.21 -10.35 15.65
N GLN A 30 -1.13 -9.56 15.11
CA GLN A 30 -0.99 -8.96 13.79
C GLN A 30 -0.39 -7.56 13.98
N THR A 31 0.94 -7.50 14.09
CA THR A 31 1.66 -6.22 14.24
C THR A 31 2.19 -5.76 12.89
N THR A 32 2.43 -4.47 12.77
CA THR A 32 3.09 -3.89 11.60
C THR A 32 4.46 -3.41 12.01
N GLN A 33 5.50 -3.88 11.31
CA GLN A 33 6.88 -3.45 11.54
C GLN A 33 7.26 -2.42 10.47
N GLU A 34 7.83 -1.29 10.89
CA GLU A 34 8.42 -0.31 9.97
C GLU A 34 9.67 -0.90 9.32
N VAL A 35 9.64 -1.08 7.99
CA VAL A 35 10.78 -1.57 7.19
C VAL A 35 11.68 -0.43 6.75
N GLY A 36 11.09 0.75 6.52
CA GLY A 36 11.84 1.95 6.17
C GLY A 36 10.99 3.06 5.60
N LYS A 37 11.65 4.17 5.29
CA LYS A 37 11.03 5.37 4.71
C LYS A 37 11.65 5.66 3.35
N ALA A 38 10.81 5.99 2.39
CA ALA A 38 11.23 6.27 1.02
C ALA A 38 10.50 7.48 0.44
N TRP A 39 11.13 8.11 -0.55
CA TRP A 39 10.45 9.06 -1.42
C TRP A 39 9.62 8.30 -2.46
N ALA A 40 8.40 8.77 -2.72
CA ALA A 40 7.45 8.16 -3.62
C ALA A 40 6.72 9.20 -4.49
N LEU A 41 6.26 8.76 -5.65
CA LEU A 41 5.21 9.42 -6.41
C LEU A 41 3.91 8.65 -6.17
N VAL A 42 2.91 9.33 -5.61
CA VAL A 42 1.60 8.76 -5.31
C VAL A 42 0.59 9.33 -6.29
N LEU A 43 -0.09 8.46 -7.03
CA LEU A 43 -1.08 8.84 -8.03
C LEU A 43 -2.41 8.16 -7.68
N PRO A 44 -3.54 8.88 -7.62
CA PRO A 44 -4.84 8.24 -7.53
C PRO A 44 -5.09 7.45 -8.82
N PHE A 45 -5.57 6.22 -8.68
CA PHE A 45 -5.94 5.34 -9.77
C PHE A 45 -7.40 4.96 -9.58
N ALA A 46 -8.26 5.28 -10.55
CA ALA A 46 -9.62 4.78 -10.52
C ALA A 46 -9.58 3.29 -10.90
N ALA A 47 -9.83 2.38 -9.96
CA ALA A 47 -10.09 0.99 -10.31
C ALA A 47 -11.30 0.93 -11.26
N LYS A 48 -11.16 0.17 -12.34
CA LYS A 48 -12.31 -0.19 -13.17
C LYS A 48 -13.26 -1.00 -12.28
N ILE A 49 -14.42 -0.43 -12.03
CA ILE A 49 -15.52 -1.09 -11.31
C ILE A 49 -16.01 -2.21 -12.25
N SER A 50 -15.52 -3.43 -12.05
CA SER A 50 -16.05 -4.62 -12.73
C SER A 50 -17.19 -5.18 -11.90
N ASP A 51 -18.39 -4.79 -12.33
CA ASP A 51 -19.69 -5.46 -12.24
C ASP A 51 -20.26 -5.86 -10.87
N GLY A 52 -21.47 -5.33 -10.63
CA GLY A 52 -22.57 -6.08 -10.06
C GLY A 52 -22.52 -6.40 -8.56
N TYR A 53 -23.28 -5.61 -7.80
CA TYR A 53 -23.80 -5.89 -6.45
C TYR A 53 -22.96 -5.56 -5.20
N ALA A 54 -23.72 -4.97 -4.26
CA ALA A 54 -23.48 -4.75 -2.84
C ALA A 54 -22.44 -3.70 -2.47
N GLU A 55 -22.93 -2.47 -2.25
CA GLU A 55 -22.53 -1.54 -1.18
C GLU A 55 -21.04 -1.59 -0.77
N LYS A 56 -20.13 -1.39 -1.73
CA LYS A 56 -18.70 -1.38 -1.44
C LYS A 56 -18.20 0.04 -1.35
N VAL A 57 -17.62 0.32 -0.18
CA VAL A 57 -16.78 1.47 0.16
C VAL A 57 -16.07 1.98 -1.09
N GLN A 58 -16.05 3.30 -1.29
CA GLN A 58 -15.25 3.93 -2.34
C GLN A 58 -13.77 3.65 -2.05
N GLU A 59 -13.31 2.47 -2.43
CA GLU A 59 -11.91 2.10 -2.44
C GLU A 59 -11.26 2.95 -3.54
N VAL A 60 -10.51 3.96 -3.11
CA VAL A 60 -9.67 4.74 -4.02
C VAL A 60 -8.34 3.99 -4.09
N ASP A 61 -8.12 3.31 -5.21
CA ASP A 61 -6.81 2.71 -5.47
C ASP A 61 -5.76 3.80 -5.69
N TYR A 62 -4.55 3.54 -5.20
CA TYR A 62 -3.41 4.42 -5.41
C TYR A 62 -2.28 3.67 -6.06
N ARG A 63 -1.66 4.30 -7.05
CA ARG A 63 -0.41 3.84 -7.65
C ARG A 63 0.76 4.54 -6.95
N ILE A 64 1.59 3.75 -6.28
CA ILE A 64 2.77 4.23 -5.57
C ILE A 64 4.01 3.81 -6.36
N VAL A 65 4.80 4.78 -6.80
CA VAL A 65 6.08 4.55 -7.50
C VAL A 65 7.21 4.92 -6.55
N ILE A 66 8.11 3.97 -6.30
CA ILE A 66 9.34 4.14 -5.53
C ILE A 66 10.54 3.70 -6.36
N ARG A 67 11.73 4.21 -6.02
CA ARG A 67 12.99 3.69 -6.61
C ARG A 67 13.36 2.37 -5.96
N TYR A 68 13.98 1.49 -6.75
CA TYR A 68 14.60 0.27 -6.24
C TYR A 68 15.71 0.64 -5.24
N ARG A 69 15.77 -0.09 -4.12
CA ARG A 69 16.76 0.08 -3.07
C ARG A 69 17.34 -1.26 -2.70
#